data_AF-A0A3B6RK65-F1
#
_entry.id   AF-A0A3B6RK65-F1
#
_cell.length_a   1.000
_cell.length_b   1.000
_cell.length_c   1.000
_cell.angle_alpha   90.00
_cell.angle_beta   90.00
_cell.angle_gamma   90.00
#
_symmetry.space_group_name_H-M   'P 1'
#
loop_
_entity.id
_entity.type
_entity.pdbx_description
1 polymer ?
#
loop_
_entity_poly.entity_id
_entity_poly.type
_entity_poly.pdbx_seq_one_letter_code
_entity_poly.pdbx_strand_id
1 'polypeptide(L)'
;MKTILLLILAFPFLGAAGERCPGVPSLAVEAACRKACGTKLMHDMCMDTLRGGFDPSPSVHIEVTEYALLAAHRALESYGATAAAAAELLRNGSLSGDERAAYNTCLTEYSYAVQCMEHVAGDMVARCRFTRLGEEYVRCVTYVEGCRDRLVRLKSSPLYAMNLVDRNKALLAYSLGQLLGSI
;
A
#
# COMPACT_ATOMS: atom_id res chain seq x y z
N MET A 1 -32.19 15.08 19.82
CA MET A 1 -31.71 14.13 18.80
C MET A 1 -30.97 14.93 17.74
N LYS A 2 -29.65 14.77 17.64
CA LYS A 2 -28.79 15.57 16.76
C LYS A 2 -28.07 14.59 15.82
N THR A 3 -28.55 14.49 14.59
CA THR A 3 -27.95 13.69 13.53
C THR A 3 -26.60 14.31 13.16
N ILE A 4 -25.52 13.59 13.41
CA ILE A 4 -24.17 13.96 12.97
C ILE A 4 -24.01 13.43 11.54
N LEU A 5 -23.94 14.35 10.58
CA LEU A 5 -23.69 14.05 9.18
C LEU A 5 -22.18 13.79 9.00
N LEU A 6 -21.80 12.52 8.83
CA LEU A 6 -20.44 12.13 8.46
C LEU A 6 -20.22 12.44 6.96
N LEU A 7 -19.50 13.53 6.68
CA LEU A 7 -19.00 13.85 5.34
C LEU A 7 -17.83 12.92 5.02
N ILE A 8 -18.09 11.86 4.27
CA ILE A 8 -17.05 11.04 3.64
C ILE A 8 -16.46 11.88 2.51
N LEU A 9 -15.27 12.43 2.73
CA LEU A 9 -14.48 13.09 1.70
C LEU A 9 -13.95 12.01 0.74
N ALA A 10 -14.73 11.69 -0.30
CA ALA A 10 -14.20 11.00 -1.46
C ALA A 10 -13.26 11.98 -2.16
N PHE A 11 -11.95 11.80 -2.02
CA PHE A 11 -10.98 12.48 -2.87
C PHE A 11 -11.13 11.88 -4.28
N PRO A 12 -11.64 12.64 -5.28
CA PRO A 12 -11.53 12.18 -6.64
C PRO A 12 -10.03 12.19 -6.97
N PHE A 13 -9.46 11.02 -7.24
CA PHE A 13 -8.20 10.95 -7.96
C PHE A 13 -8.46 11.56 -9.33
N LEU A 14 -8.22 12.87 -9.48
CA LEU A 14 -7.99 13.46 -10.78
C LEU A 14 -6.70 12.82 -11.28
N GLY A 15 -6.84 11.81 -12.14
CA GLY A 15 -5.71 11.29 -12.91
C GLY A 15 -5.11 12.46 -13.66
N ALA A 16 -3.99 12.99 -13.17
CA ALA A 16 -3.10 13.76 -14.00
C ALA A 16 -2.81 12.84 -15.19
N ALA A 17 -3.06 13.31 -16.42
CA ALA A 17 -2.60 12.62 -17.60
C ALA A 17 -1.07 12.65 -17.56
N GLY A 18 -0.48 11.73 -16.80
CA GLY A 18 0.94 11.44 -16.83
C GLY A 18 1.29 11.03 -18.23
N GLU A 19 2.46 11.44 -18.70
CA GLU A 19 3.01 10.89 -19.92
C GLU A 19 3.04 9.36 -19.78
N ARG A 20 2.38 8.67 -20.71
CA ARG A 20 2.40 7.21 -20.78
C ARG A 20 3.84 6.72 -20.81
N CYS A 21 4.13 5.69 -20.04
CA CYS A 21 5.47 5.14 -20.00
C CYS A 21 5.75 4.32 -21.27
N PRO A 22 6.82 4.62 -22.03
CA PRO A 22 7.14 3.88 -23.24
C PRO A 22 7.27 2.37 -22.98
N GLY A 23 6.60 1.57 -23.80
CA GLY A 23 6.69 0.10 -23.74
C GLY A 23 5.85 -0.57 -22.65
N VAL A 24 5.15 0.19 -21.81
CA VAL A 24 4.28 -0.39 -20.77
C VAL A 24 2.96 -0.88 -21.39
N PRO A 25 2.56 -2.14 -21.14
CA PRO A 25 1.32 -2.67 -21.68
C PRO A 25 0.10 -2.08 -20.96
N SER A 26 -1.02 -2.02 -21.69
CA SER A 26 -2.33 -1.78 -21.10
C SER A 26 -3.09 -3.09 -20.91
N LEU A 27 -3.62 -3.33 -19.71
CA LEU A 27 -4.36 -4.54 -19.36
C LEU A 27 -5.73 -4.17 -18.80
N ALA A 28 -6.69 -5.06 -18.94
CA ALA A 28 -7.90 -5.00 -18.12
C ALA A 28 -7.55 -5.36 -16.67
N VAL A 29 -8.31 -4.83 -15.70
CA VAL A 29 -8.09 -5.00 -14.25
C VAL A 29 -7.89 -6.48 -13.88
N GLU A 30 -8.80 -7.33 -14.33
CA GLU A 30 -8.79 -8.77 -14.04
C GLU A 30 -7.54 -9.46 -14.63
N ALA A 31 -7.09 -9.06 -15.82
CA ALA A 31 -5.88 -9.61 -16.42
C ALA A 31 -4.62 -9.19 -15.65
N ALA A 32 -4.55 -7.94 -15.20
CA ALA A 32 -3.46 -7.45 -14.37
C ALA A 32 -3.39 -8.19 -13.03
N CYS A 33 -4.53 -8.33 -12.33
CA CYS A 33 -4.58 -9.03 -11.04
C CYS A 33 -4.22 -10.51 -11.15
N ARG A 34 -4.69 -11.23 -12.19
CA ARG A 34 -4.27 -12.62 -12.43
C ARG A 34 -2.78 -12.77 -12.71
N LYS A 35 -2.18 -11.81 -13.41
CA LYS A 35 -0.74 -11.85 -13.73
C LYS A 35 0.13 -11.49 -12.53
N ALA A 36 -0.32 -10.54 -11.71
CA ALA A 36 0.43 -10.07 -10.54
C ALA A 36 0.32 -11.03 -9.33
N CYS A 37 -0.84 -11.66 -9.11
CA CYS A 37 -1.12 -12.35 -7.86
C CYS A 37 -1.09 -13.87 -7.99
N GLY A 38 -0.30 -14.54 -7.14
CA GLY A 38 -0.18 -16.01 -7.12
C GLY A 38 -1.16 -16.74 -6.19
N THR A 39 -1.97 -16.02 -5.42
CA THR A 39 -2.94 -16.61 -4.47
C THR A 39 -4.31 -15.97 -4.61
N LYS A 40 -5.37 -16.71 -4.24
CA LYS A 40 -6.74 -16.19 -4.25
C LYS A 40 -6.90 -14.94 -3.38
N LEU A 41 -6.33 -14.95 -2.17
CA LEU A 41 -6.40 -13.82 -1.24
C LEU A 41 -5.83 -12.53 -1.88
N MET A 42 -4.65 -12.63 -2.51
CA MET A 42 -4.02 -11.48 -3.13
C MET A 42 -4.74 -11.04 -4.41
N HIS A 43 -5.30 -12.00 -5.17
CA HIS A 43 -6.11 -11.69 -6.34
C HIS A 43 -7.40 -10.93 -5.95
N ASP A 44 -8.15 -11.43 -4.97
CA ASP A 44 -9.37 -10.77 -4.49
C ASP A 44 -9.05 -9.35 -3.98
N MET A 45 -7.97 -9.21 -3.20
CA MET A 45 -7.49 -7.91 -2.72
C MET A 45 -7.06 -6.97 -3.85
N CYS A 46 -6.41 -7.49 -4.90
CA CYS A 46 -6.06 -6.72 -6.09
C CYS A 46 -7.31 -6.19 -6.79
N MET A 47 -8.30 -7.06 -7.00
CA MET A 47 -9.57 -6.70 -7.63
C MET A 47 -10.29 -5.60 -6.86
N ASP A 48 -10.39 -5.73 -5.54
CA ASP A 48 -11.02 -4.73 -4.68
C ASP A 48 -10.25 -3.40 -4.69
N THR A 49 -8.92 -3.46 -4.66
CA THR A 49 -8.05 -2.27 -4.72
C THR A 49 -8.25 -1.50 -6.03
N LEU A 50 -8.24 -2.20 -7.17
CA LEU A 50 -8.31 -1.57 -8.50
C LEU A 50 -9.73 -1.13 -8.88
N ARG A 51 -10.78 -1.84 -8.44
CA ARG A 51 -12.19 -1.39 -8.61
C ARG A 51 -12.48 -0.05 -7.92
N GLY A 52 -11.71 0.29 -6.89
CA GLY A 52 -11.80 1.59 -6.23
C GLY A 52 -11.28 2.77 -7.08
N GLY A 53 -10.67 2.51 -8.25
CA GLY A 53 -10.15 3.55 -9.14
C GLY A 53 -10.45 3.34 -10.63
N PHE A 54 -10.81 2.13 -11.06
CA PHE A 54 -10.95 1.79 -12.47
C PHE A 54 -12.19 0.91 -12.74
N ASP A 55 -12.76 1.05 -13.95
CA ASP A 55 -13.82 0.17 -14.44
C ASP A 55 -13.25 -1.25 -14.66
N PRO A 56 -13.83 -2.30 -14.03
CA PRO A 56 -13.37 -3.67 -14.19
C PRO A 56 -13.83 -4.33 -15.51
N SER A 57 -14.52 -3.61 -16.41
CA SER A 57 -14.94 -4.12 -17.71
C SER A 57 -13.76 -4.70 -18.50
N PRO A 58 -13.90 -5.90 -19.10
CA PRO A 58 -12.84 -6.51 -19.93
C PRO A 58 -12.45 -5.69 -21.16
N SER A 59 -13.29 -4.74 -21.60
CA SER A 59 -13.01 -3.87 -22.75
C SER A 59 -12.22 -2.61 -22.40
N VAL A 60 -12.06 -2.32 -21.10
CA VAL A 60 -11.30 -1.15 -20.62
C VAL A 60 -9.90 -1.60 -20.28
N HIS A 61 -8.91 -1.03 -20.97
CA HIS A 61 -7.51 -1.33 -20.77
C HIS A 61 -6.80 -0.08 -20.22
N ILE A 62 -6.14 -0.23 -19.08
CA ILE A 62 -5.37 0.84 -18.44
C ILE A 62 -3.90 0.43 -18.43
N GLU A 63 -3.01 1.39 -18.63
CA GLU A 63 -1.57 1.17 -18.49
C GLU A 63 -1.23 0.66 -17.09
N VAL A 64 -0.38 -0.37 -17.01
CA VAL A 64 -0.05 -1.03 -15.74
C VAL A 64 0.58 -0.09 -14.71
N THR A 65 1.20 1.00 -15.15
CA THR A 65 1.73 2.08 -14.29
C THR A 65 0.66 2.66 -13.36
N GLU A 66 -0.53 2.91 -13.87
CA GLU A 66 -1.66 3.43 -13.10
C GLU A 66 -2.11 2.46 -12.00
N TYR A 67 -2.10 1.15 -12.29
CA TYR A 67 -2.39 0.12 -11.29
C TYR A 67 -1.32 0.06 -10.19
N ALA A 68 -0.05 0.15 -10.56
CA ALA A 68 1.05 0.18 -9.60
C ALA A 68 1.02 1.43 -8.71
N LEU A 69 0.73 2.60 -9.30
CA LEU A 69 0.57 3.87 -8.57
C LEU A 69 -0.61 3.81 -7.60
N LEU A 70 -1.78 3.35 -8.05
CA LEU A 70 -2.94 3.21 -7.18
C LEU A 70 -2.63 2.29 -6.01
N ALA A 71 -2.04 1.11 -6.25
CA ALA A 71 -1.68 0.18 -5.19
C ALA A 71 -0.67 0.76 -4.20
N ALA A 72 0.35 1.48 -4.68
CA ALA A 72 1.32 2.17 -3.82
C ALA A 72 0.67 3.25 -2.96
N HIS A 73 -0.23 4.07 -3.51
CA HIS A 73 -0.99 5.06 -2.74
C HIS A 73 -1.90 4.40 -1.71
N ARG A 74 -2.58 3.30 -2.05
CA ARG A 74 -3.40 2.54 -1.08
C ARG A 74 -2.59 1.91 0.03
N ALA A 75 -1.31 1.61 -0.20
CA ALA A 75 -0.38 1.18 0.84
C ALA A 75 0.01 2.36 1.74
N LEU A 76 0.39 3.50 1.16
CA LEU A 76 0.73 4.73 1.89
C LEU A 76 -0.41 5.21 2.81
N GLU A 77 -1.65 5.23 2.31
CA GLU A 77 -2.84 5.56 3.12
C GLU A 77 -2.96 4.65 4.35
N SER A 78 -2.69 3.36 4.17
CA SER A 78 -2.78 2.35 5.22
C SER A 78 -1.65 2.50 6.24
N TYR A 79 -0.42 2.74 5.79
CA TYR A 79 0.73 3.04 6.65
C TYR A 79 0.46 4.25 7.54
N GLY A 80 -0.07 5.33 6.95
CA GLY A 80 -0.44 6.54 7.67
C GLY A 80 -1.50 6.27 8.74
N ALA A 81 -2.52 5.46 8.42
CA ALA A 81 -3.56 5.07 9.37
C ALA A 81 -2.99 4.26 10.55
N THR A 82 -2.09 3.29 10.28
CA THR A 82 -1.45 2.50 11.34
C THR A 82 -0.51 3.32 12.20
N ALA A 83 0.28 4.22 11.59
CA ALA A 83 1.14 5.13 12.34
C ALA A 83 0.31 6.08 13.23
N ALA A 84 -0.80 6.62 12.72
CA ALA A 84 -1.70 7.45 13.52
C ALA A 84 -2.32 6.69 14.70
N ALA A 85 -2.75 5.43 14.49
CA ALA A 85 -3.25 4.58 15.55
C ALA A 85 -2.18 4.27 16.61
N ALA A 86 -0.93 4.02 16.19
CA ALA A 86 0.17 3.81 17.12
C ALA A 86 0.45 5.07 17.97
N ALA A 87 0.43 6.25 17.36
CA ALA A 87 0.60 7.52 18.05
C ALA A 87 -0.52 7.79 19.06
N GLU A 88 -1.77 7.46 18.73
CA GLU A 88 -2.90 7.52 19.68
C GLU A 88 -2.69 6.58 20.86
N LEU A 89 -2.37 5.30 20.60
CA LEU A 89 -2.16 4.32 21.66
C LEU A 89 -1.05 4.72 22.62
N LEU A 90 0.02 5.34 22.12
CA LEU A 90 1.14 5.82 22.93
C LEU A 90 0.75 6.93 23.93
N ARG A 91 -0.33 7.66 23.68
CA ARG A 91 -0.90 8.63 24.64
C ARG A 91 -1.56 7.95 25.83
N ASN A 92 -1.89 6.66 25.73
CA ASN A 92 -2.42 5.91 26.85
C ASN A 92 -1.33 5.66 27.91
N GLY A 93 -1.58 6.13 29.12
CA GLY A 93 -0.68 5.95 30.27
C GLY A 93 -0.59 4.51 30.77
N SER A 94 -1.55 3.65 30.41
CA SER A 94 -1.64 2.27 30.90
C SER A 94 -0.87 1.23 30.08
N LEU A 95 -0.16 1.63 29.02
CA LEU A 95 0.66 0.70 28.24
C LEU A 95 1.77 0.08 29.08
N SER A 96 1.98 -1.23 28.91
CA SER A 96 3.18 -1.89 29.40
C SER A 96 4.44 -1.35 28.73
N GLY A 97 5.60 -1.61 29.33
CA GLY A 97 6.90 -1.22 28.75
C GLY A 97 7.12 -1.83 27.37
N ASP A 98 6.73 -3.10 27.19
CA ASP A 98 6.86 -3.83 25.93
C ASP A 98 5.96 -3.26 24.82
N GLU A 99 4.70 -2.93 25.15
CA GLU A 99 3.80 -2.28 24.19
C GLU A 99 4.33 -0.91 23.78
N ARG A 100 4.76 -0.09 24.75
CA ARG A 100 5.32 1.23 24.47
C ARG A 100 6.55 1.14 23.58
N ALA A 101 7.45 0.19 23.84
CA ALA A 101 8.64 -0.05 23.03
C ALA A 101 8.25 -0.49 21.60
N ALA A 102 7.35 -1.46 21.47
CA ALA A 102 6.88 -1.94 20.17
C ALA A 102 6.22 -0.83 19.33
N TYR A 103 5.36 -0.02 19.94
CA TYR A 103 4.63 1.04 19.23
C TYR A 103 5.57 2.16 18.78
N ASN A 104 6.56 2.52 19.59
CA ASN A 104 7.61 3.46 19.18
C ASN A 104 8.43 2.91 18.01
N THR A 105 8.83 1.63 18.03
CA THR A 105 9.51 1.01 16.88
C THR A 105 8.62 1.06 15.65
N CYS A 106 7.32 0.73 15.77
CA CYS A 106 6.41 0.81 14.63
C CYS A 106 6.33 2.22 14.05
N LEU A 107 6.28 3.28 14.86
CA LEU A 107 6.32 4.66 14.34
C LEU A 107 7.58 4.94 13.52
N THR A 108 8.74 4.52 14.01
CA THR A 108 10.01 4.67 13.29
C THR A 108 9.99 3.90 11.97
N GLU A 109 9.60 2.63 12.00
CA GLU A 109 9.55 1.77 10.82
C GLU A 109 8.55 2.28 9.77
N TYR A 110 7.35 2.72 10.17
CA TYR A 110 6.39 3.32 9.24
C TYR A 110 6.89 4.62 8.64
N SER A 111 7.70 5.41 9.36
CA SER A 111 8.30 6.62 8.77
C SER A 111 9.26 6.29 7.62
N TYR A 112 10.00 5.18 7.72
CA TYR A 112 10.84 4.67 6.63
C TYR A 112 10.02 4.01 5.52
N ALA A 113 8.99 3.24 5.86
CA ALA A 113 8.08 2.61 4.89
C ALA A 113 7.37 3.65 4.02
N VAL A 114 6.92 4.77 4.60
CA VAL A 114 6.29 5.89 3.89
C VAL A 114 7.27 6.53 2.92
N GLN A 115 8.44 6.98 3.39
CA GLN A 115 9.45 7.61 2.54
C GLN A 115 9.87 6.69 1.37
N CYS A 116 10.05 5.40 1.66
CA CYS A 116 10.42 4.41 0.65
C CYS A 116 9.32 4.24 -0.41
N MET A 117 8.07 4.08 -0.01
CA MET A 117 6.97 3.87 -0.95
C MET A 117 6.61 5.16 -1.72
N GLU A 118 6.80 6.34 -1.13
CA GLU A 118 6.71 7.63 -1.83
C GLU A 118 7.78 7.74 -2.92
N HIS A 119 9.02 7.34 -2.64
CA HIS A 119 10.09 7.28 -3.63
C HIS A 119 9.72 6.33 -4.79
N VAL A 120 9.23 5.13 -4.48
CA VAL A 120 8.74 4.18 -5.48
C VAL A 120 7.64 4.79 -6.34
N ALA A 121 6.61 5.37 -5.73
CA ALA A 121 5.48 5.92 -6.47
C ALA A 121 5.87 7.14 -7.32
N GLY A 122 6.51 8.14 -6.69
CA GLY A 122 6.73 9.46 -7.29
C GLY A 122 8.01 9.59 -8.11
N ASP A 123 9.12 8.98 -7.67
CA ASP A 123 10.43 9.17 -8.31
C ASP A 123 10.77 8.06 -9.30
N MET A 124 10.16 6.88 -9.12
CA MET A 124 10.35 5.72 -9.98
C MET A 124 9.19 5.50 -10.92
N VAL A 125 8.02 5.06 -10.41
CA VAL A 125 6.89 4.63 -11.25
C VAL A 125 6.32 5.80 -12.06
N ALA A 126 5.99 6.92 -11.41
CA ALA A 126 5.44 8.10 -12.09
C ALA A 126 6.40 8.77 -13.09
N ARG A 127 7.69 8.40 -13.05
CA ARG A 127 8.73 8.91 -13.97
C ARG A 127 9.27 7.83 -14.91
N CYS A 128 8.58 6.70 -15.01
CA CYS A 128 8.94 5.57 -15.88
C CYS A 128 10.36 5.02 -15.63
N ARG A 129 10.86 5.06 -14.40
CA ARG A 129 12.19 4.54 -14.02
C ARG A 129 12.02 3.18 -13.35
N PHE A 130 12.11 2.11 -14.12
CA PHE A 130 11.86 0.75 -13.64
C PHE A 130 13.13 -0.04 -13.29
N THR A 131 14.32 0.51 -13.58
CA THR A 131 15.60 -0.10 -13.19
C THR A 131 15.64 -0.35 -11.68
N ARG A 132 15.82 -1.62 -11.29
CA ARG A 132 15.86 -2.08 -9.89
C ARG A 132 14.59 -1.81 -9.08
N LEU A 133 13.46 -1.54 -9.73
CA LEU A 133 12.17 -1.28 -9.06
C LEU A 133 11.77 -2.40 -8.10
N GLY A 134 11.99 -3.66 -8.48
CA GLY A 134 11.69 -4.81 -7.64
C GLY A 134 12.48 -4.84 -6.32
N GLU A 135 13.77 -4.49 -6.38
CA GLU A 135 14.63 -4.42 -5.18
C GLU A 135 14.16 -3.30 -4.23
N GLU A 136 13.74 -2.18 -4.80
CA GLU A 136 13.25 -1.03 -4.05
C GLU A 136 11.94 -1.37 -3.30
N TYR A 137 10.98 -2.00 -3.96
CA TYR A 137 9.77 -2.49 -3.29
C TYR A 137 10.09 -3.49 -2.18
N VAL A 138 11.01 -4.45 -2.42
CA VAL A 138 11.43 -5.40 -1.39
C VAL A 138 11.98 -4.66 -0.17
N ARG A 139 12.83 -3.65 -0.39
CA ARG A 139 13.31 -2.76 0.67
C ARG A 139 12.15 -2.11 1.42
N CYS A 140 11.17 -1.54 0.73
CA CYS A 140 10.02 -0.91 1.40
C CYS A 140 9.20 -1.89 2.25
N VAL A 141 9.02 -3.13 1.80
CA VAL A 141 8.33 -4.18 2.57
C VAL A 141 9.08 -4.49 3.87
N THR A 142 10.43 -4.46 3.87
CA THR A 142 11.20 -4.77 5.08
C THR A 142 10.93 -3.84 6.26
N TYR A 143 10.63 -2.56 6.01
CA TYR A 143 10.25 -1.63 7.08
C TYR A 143 8.90 -2.01 7.71
N VAL A 144 7.91 -2.41 6.91
CA VAL A 144 6.62 -2.91 7.44
C VAL A 144 6.82 -4.16 8.29
N GLU A 145 7.73 -5.05 7.88
CA GLU A 145 8.11 -6.25 8.63
C GLU A 145 8.87 -5.93 9.93
N GLY A 146 9.65 -4.85 9.96
CA GLY A 146 10.32 -4.37 11.19
C GLY A 146 9.34 -4.06 12.32
N CYS A 147 8.19 -3.46 12.01
CA CYS A 147 7.10 -3.28 12.97
C CYS A 147 6.47 -4.63 13.35
N ARG A 148 6.22 -5.52 12.37
CA ARG A 148 5.63 -6.86 12.61
C ARG A 148 6.44 -7.66 13.63
N ASP A 149 7.76 -7.63 13.53
CA ASP A 149 8.66 -8.41 14.40
C ASP A 149 8.61 -7.98 15.87
N ARG A 150 8.13 -6.77 16.15
CA ARG A 150 7.79 -6.32 17.51
C ARG A 150 6.38 -6.74 17.91
N LEU A 151 5.41 -6.62 17.00
CA LEU A 151 4.01 -6.91 17.26
C LEU A 151 3.67 -8.41 17.33
N VAL A 152 4.51 -9.29 16.79
CA VAL A 152 4.25 -10.75 16.80
C VAL A 152 4.14 -11.34 18.22
N ARG A 153 4.74 -10.68 19.22
CA ARG A 153 4.60 -11.03 20.64
C ARG A 153 3.38 -10.39 21.31
N LEU A 154 2.73 -9.44 20.63
CA LEU A 154 1.61 -8.64 21.10
C LEU A 154 0.37 -8.88 20.21
N LYS A 155 0.02 -10.13 19.93
CA LYS A 155 -1.04 -10.48 18.96
C LYS A 155 -2.42 -9.94 19.30
N SER A 156 -2.68 -9.64 20.58
CA SER A 156 -3.91 -8.99 21.04
C SER A 156 -3.93 -7.48 20.76
N SER A 157 -2.79 -6.88 20.42
CA SER A 157 -2.71 -5.47 20.04
C SER A 157 -3.48 -5.23 18.74
N PRO A 158 -4.29 -4.16 18.66
CA PRO A 158 -4.95 -3.79 17.42
C PRO A 158 -3.95 -3.49 16.29
N LEU A 159 -2.73 -3.02 16.62
CA LEU A 159 -1.71 -2.75 15.61
C LEU A 159 -1.22 -4.02 14.89
N TYR A 160 -1.29 -5.19 15.52
CA TYR A 160 -0.86 -6.43 14.86
C TYR A 160 -1.73 -6.73 13.63
N ALA A 161 -3.05 -6.60 13.76
CA ALA A 161 -3.97 -6.80 12.65
C ALA A 161 -3.78 -5.72 11.56
N MET A 162 -3.59 -4.46 11.96
CA MET A 162 -3.36 -3.36 11.01
C MET A 162 -2.06 -3.56 10.22
N ASN A 163 -0.97 -3.95 10.89
CA ASN A 163 0.31 -4.23 10.24
C ASN A 163 0.23 -5.40 9.25
N LEU A 164 -0.57 -6.43 9.52
CA LEU A 164 -0.81 -7.51 8.56
C LEU A 164 -1.52 -7.01 7.29
N VAL A 165 -2.47 -6.08 7.43
CA VAL A 165 -3.13 -5.43 6.29
C VAL A 165 -2.13 -4.60 5.49
N ASP A 166 -1.31 -3.80 6.18
CA ASP A 166 -0.26 -2.99 5.55
C ASP A 166 0.72 -3.84 4.76
N ARG A 167 1.16 -4.95 5.35
CA ARG A 167 2.04 -5.92 4.70
C ARG A 167 1.43 -6.46 3.41
N ASN A 168 0.16 -6.86 3.43
CA ASN A 168 -0.52 -7.34 2.23
C ASN A 168 -0.64 -6.23 1.16
N LYS A 169 -0.88 -4.98 1.57
CA LYS A 169 -0.93 -3.84 0.63
C LYS A 169 0.44 -3.54 0.02
N ALA A 170 1.50 -3.61 0.83
CA ALA A 170 2.89 -3.49 0.38
C ALA A 170 3.23 -4.55 -0.67
N LEU A 171 2.86 -5.81 -0.38
CA LEU A 171 3.07 -6.95 -1.29
C LEU A 171 2.23 -6.85 -2.56
N LEU A 172 1.00 -6.33 -2.48
CA LEU A 172 0.19 -6.06 -3.66
C LEU A 172 0.83 -4.98 -4.55
N ALA A 173 1.29 -3.87 -3.95
CA ALA A 173 1.99 -2.82 -4.69
C ALA A 173 3.26 -3.36 -5.37
N TYR A 174 4.05 -4.16 -4.66
CA TYR A 174 5.19 -4.88 -5.24
C TYR A 174 4.78 -5.78 -6.41
N SER A 175 3.74 -6.59 -6.24
CA SER A 175 3.28 -7.56 -7.25
C SER A 175 2.81 -6.88 -8.54
N LEU A 176 2.09 -5.76 -8.43
CA LEU A 176 1.71 -4.95 -9.58
C LEU A 176 2.92 -4.22 -10.18
N GLY A 177 3.85 -3.74 -9.36
CA GLY A 177 5.10 -3.13 -9.82
C GLY A 177 6.02 -4.10 -10.57
N GLN A 178 6.00 -5.40 -10.26
CA GLN A 178 6.75 -6.42 -11.00
C GLN A 178 6.32 -6.54 -12.47
N LEU A 179 5.08 -6.16 -12.79
CA LEU A 179 4.61 -6.10 -14.17
C LEU A 179 5.32 -4.99 -14.99
N LEU A 180 5.92 -4.00 -14.32
CA LEU A 180 6.71 -2.92 -14.91
C LEU A 180 8.20 -3.26 -15.03
N GLY A 181 8.74 -4.00 -14.06
CA GLY A 181 10.16 -4.41 -14.02
C GLY A 181 10.52 -5.55 -14.98
N SER A 182 9.53 -6.08 -15.72
CA SER A 182 9.71 -7.09 -16.77
C SER A 182 9.94 -6.49 -18.16
N ILE A 183 10.14 -5.16 -18.24
CA ILE A 183 10.22 -4.35 -19.46
C ILE A 183 11.64 -3.81 -19.62
#